data_AF-A0A373W3P3-F1
#
_entry.id   AF-A0A373W3P3-F1
#
_cell.length_a   1.000
_cell.length_b   1.000
_cell.length_c   1.000
_cell.angle_alpha   90.00
_cell.angle_beta   90.00
_cell.angle_gamma   90.00
#
_symmetry.space_group_name_H-M   'P 1'
#
loop_
_entity.id
_entity.type
_entity.pdbx_description
1 polymer ?
#
loop_
_entity_poly.entity_id
_entity_poly.type
_entity_poly.pdbx_seq_one_letter_code
_entity_poly.pdbx_strand_id
1 'polypeptide(L)'
;MKRVKKMVAMATVMTMVFNVVMPIGVLAKENTNEYGVLAKNGANFSGSGQIIGDIVINNGTLKYSNSATKHVTGTAHVSPEVKVDKPVQGYIPIEVSEMDKELYSGLFNTNNYPDENSEYFKKTTSEYKDGTQSVYIGWQTNRFDLTDNAYLDTVSFYNGQTFEIHADKNQTTVVRVKHLNVGGEVKVSGDGYVVLYVDELSGGNPGSFNAGGDSSKLTVVFTGKNAGYNNFKEVNANTIAMNATKYTQVNGIFAGNVYTSGNLEFSGDSSITGKVYAPDSKTVLTGSTKIYGQLITDTLEISGGAVVSYKATNGLPSEVEKVVGNLDTENGKTEDGKEETTKKEEVTKPEETTKPSETTKPSETTKPDSGNDNKNDDSDKESIEVSVIVPLKMSIRLQDGTVLNNKSSFKIELDKEIKFQMCSNNWDNDTYDDNGNGIAGTVVYTAVVSSTAKKNTYDAASRTFTIAKGDKVLRTDTNNCFMAYRFYFKKGNYNKQTGINSVVNTPLESLSVNLPLGSTITCDAYKEYSRIDSADVFIETADDKTICYKDYYWEY
;
A
#
# COMPACT_ATOMS: atom_id res chain seq x y z
N MET A 1 43.46 13.81 -55.14
CA MET A 1 42.24 14.53 -54.68
C MET A 1 41.53 13.67 -53.65
N LYS A 2 41.20 14.27 -52.51
CA LYS A 2 40.61 13.66 -51.30
C LYS A 2 39.27 12.95 -51.59
N ARG A 3 39.01 11.81 -50.92
CA ARG A 3 37.74 11.56 -50.20
C ARG A 3 37.80 10.29 -49.33
N VAL A 4 37.94 10.55 -48.02
CA VAL A 4 37.22 10.00 -46.86
C VAL A 4 36.88 8.49 -46.84
N LYS A 5 37.60 7.75 -46.00
CA LYS A 5 37.19 6.47 -45.41
C LYS A 5 36.18 6.73 -44.28
N LYS A 6 35.00 6.09 -44.31
CA LYS A 6 34.18 5.84 -43.12
C LYS A 6 34.43 4.39 -42.69
N MET A 7 35.09 4.22 -41.55
CA MET A 7 35.17 2.94 -40.84
C MET A 7 33.83 2.70 -40.14
N VAL A 8 33.24 1.54 -40.40
CA VAL A 8 32.20 0.93 -39.58
C VAL A 8 32.93 0.24 -38.44
N ALA A 9 32.82 0.78 -37.23
CA ALA A 9 33.28 0.10 -36.01
C ALA A 9 32.08 -0.66 -35.42
N MET A 10 32.16 -1.97 -35.55
CA MET A 10 31.32 -2.96 -34.89
C MET A 10 31.65 -2.90 -33.39
N ALA A 11 30.75 -2.33 -32.59
CA ALA A 11 30.87 -2.36 -31.13
C ALA A 11 30.04 -3.53 -30.60
N THR A 12 30.75 -4.57 -30.17
CA THR A 12 30.25 -5.75 -29.48
C THR A 12 29.51 -5.31 -28.21
N VAL A 13 28.19 -5.49 -28.18
CA VAL A 13 27.39 -5.28 -26.96
C VAL A 13 27.67 -6.46 -26.02
N MET A 14 28.53 -6.22 -25.03
CA MET A 14 28.66 -7.09 -23.87
C MET A 14 27.36 -7.01 -23.07
N THR A 15 26.59 -8.09 -23.06
CA THR A 15 25.42 -8.26 -22.20
C THR A 15 25.89 -8.39 -20.75
N MET A 16 26.10 -7.28 -20.06
CA MET A 16 26.18 -7.26 -18.60
C MET A 16 24.75 -7.35 -18.06
N VAL A 17 24.35 -8.56 -17.69
CA VAL A 17 23.16 -8.79 -16.86
C VAL A 17 23.51 -8.30 -15.46
N PHE A 18 23.24 -7.03 -15.19
CA PHE A 18 23.19 -6.51 -13.82
C PHE A 18 21.86 -6.94 -13.20
N ASN A 19 21.89 -8.03 -12.44
CA ASN A 19 20.85 -8.31 -11.45
C ASN A 19 21.02 -7.30 -10.30
N VAL A 20 20.48 -6.09 -10.47
CA VAL A 20 20.30 -5.17 -9.35
C VAL A 20 18.95 -5.49 -8.73
N VAL A 21 18.96 -6.26 -7.65
CA VAL A 21 17.82 -6.39 -6.74
C VAL A 21 17.69 -5.03 -6.05
N MET A 22 16.80 -4.17 -6.55
CA MET A 22 16.51 -2.87 -5.93
C MET A 22 15.32 -3.00 -4.96
N PRO A 23 15.34 -2.35 -3.79
CA PRO A 23 14.29 -2.47 -2.79
C PRO A 23 13.02 -1.74 -3.25
N ILE A 24 11.99 -2.50 -3.62
CA ILE A 24 10.67 -1.94 -3.95
C ILE A 24 9.95 -1.63 -2.65
N GLY A 25 9.94 -0.36 -2.24
CA GLY A 25 9.05 0.14 -1.18
C GLY A 25 7.60 0.13 -1.67
N VAL A 26 6.77 -0.81 -1.20
CA VAL A 26 5.33 -0.79 -1.50
C VAL A 26 4.54 -0.35 -0.28
N LEU A 27 3.79 0.73 -0.47
CA LEU A 27 2.61 1.10 0.30
C LEU A 27 1.46 0.14 -0.05
N ALA A 28 1.04 -0.70 0.89
CA ALA A 28 -0.23 -1.40 0.78
C ALA A 28 -1.37 -0.39 0.94
N LYS A 29 -1.89 0.14 -0.16
CA LYS A 29 -3.15 0.90 -0.15
C LYS A 29 -4.26 -0.02 -0.62
N GLU A 30 -5.20 -0.30 0.26
CA GLU A 30 -6.28 -1.27 0.05
C GLU A 30 -7.20 -0.82 -1.09
N ASN A 31 -7.25 -1.61 -2.16
CA ASN A 31 -8.43 -1.67 -3.02
C ASN A 31 -9.46 -2.52 -2.27
N THR A 32 -10.47 -1.86 -1.71
CA THR A 32 -11.61 -2.49 -1.02
C THR A 32 -12.59 -3.05 -2.03
N ASN A 33 -12.18 -4.06 -2.78
CA ASN A 33 -13.14 -4.89 -3.47
C ASN A 33 -13.52 -6.05 -2.55
N GLU A 34 -14.82 -6.24 -2.33
CA GLU A 34 -15.42 -7.16 -1.34
C GLU A 34 -15.35 -8.63 -1.79
N TYR A 35 -14.24 -9.03 -2.41
CA TYR A 35 -14.03 -10.39 -2.89
C TYR A 35 -13.36 -11.24 -1.82
N GLY A 36 -13.80 -12.49 -1.67
CA GLY A 36 -13.18 -13.45 -0.75
C GLY A 36 -11.80 -13.90 -1.22
N VAL A 37 -11.60 -14.01 -2.53
CA VAL A 37 -10.32 -14.40 -3.14
C VAL A 37 -9.99 -13.53 -4.34
N LEU A 38 -8.72 -13.15 -4.44
CA LEU A 38 -8.11 -12.63 -5.67
C LEU A 38 -6.91 -13.52 -6.04
N ALA A 39 -6.98 -14.16 -7.21
CA ALA A 39 -5.92 -15.01 -7.73
C ALA A 39 -5.33 -14.44 -9.04
N LYS A 40 -4.01 -14.26 -9.12
CA LYS A 40 -3.37 -13.75 -10.35
C LYS A 40 -3.42 -14.73 -11.52
N ASN A 41 -3.14 -16.00 -11.26
CA ASN A 41 -2.75 -17.01 -12.25
C ASN A 41 -3.59 -18.29 -12.16
N GLY A 42 -4.77 -18.21 -11.55
CA GLY A 42 -5.77 -19.26 -11.60
C GLY A 42 -6.15 -19.83 -10.25
N ALA A 43 -7.21 -20.65 -10.27
CA ALA A 43 -7.73 -21.34 -9.10
C ALA A 43 -8.14 -22.77 -9.50
N ASN A 44 -7.78 -23.75 -8.69
CA ASN A 44 -8.14 -25.14 -8.87
C ASN A 44 -8.91 -25.67 -7.66
N PHE A 45 -10.16 -26.03 -7.89
CA PHE A 45 -11.06 -26.58 -6.90
C PHE A 45 -11.14 -28.09 -7.03
N SER A 46 -11.00 -28.80 -5.92
CA SER A 46 -11.24 -30.23 -5.86
C SER A 46 -11.99 -30.64 -4.60
N GLY A 47 -12.63 -31.81 -4.61
CA GLY A 47 -13.42 -32.29 -3.48
C GLY A 47 -14.59 -31.35 -3.15
N SER A 48 -14.62 -30.82 -1.93
CA SER A 48 -15.67 -29.92 -1.44
C SER A 48 -15.12 -28.56 -1.00
N GLY A 49 -13.95 -28.14 -1.52
CA GLY A 49 -13.38 -26.82 -1.21
C GLY A 49 -14.29 -25.69 -1.72
N GLN A 50 -14.45 -24.61 -0.94
CA GLN A 50 -15.42 -23.55 -1.25
C GLN A 50 -14.87 -22.14 -1.03
N ILE A 51 -15.34 -21.20 -1.85
CA ILE A 51 -15.34 -19.77 -1.59
C ILE A 51 -16.78 -19.34 -1.27
N ILE A 52 -16.97 -18.72 -0.11
CA ILE A 52 -18.21 -18.05 0.27
C ILE A 52 -18.04 -16.55 -0.04
N GLY A 53 -18.68 -16.13 -1.12
CA GLY A 53 -18.53 -14.82 -1.73
C GLY A 53 -17.98 -14.91 -3.15
N ASP A 54 -17.46 -13.78 -3.62
CA ASP A 54 -16.93 -13.62 -4.97
C ASP A 54 -15.44 -13.95 -5.03
N ILE A 55 -14.98 -14.37 -6.21
CA ILE A 55 -13.57 -14.61 -6.53
C ILE A 55 -13.19 -13.85 -7.79
N VAL A 56 -12.00 -13.26 -7.81
CA VAL A 56 -11.41 -12.65 -9.01
C VAL A 56 -10.23 -13.46 -9.50
N ILE A 57 -10.16 -13.67 -10.82
CA ILE A 57 -9.07 -14.37 -11.49
C ILE A 57 -8.58 -13.55 -12.67
N ASN A 58 -7.32 -13.12 -12.62
CA ASN A 58 -6.75 -12.25 -13.65
C ASN A 58 -6.18 -13.02 -14.85
N ASN A 59 -5.58 -14.20 -14.65
CA ASN A 59 -4.98 -15.01 -15.71
C ASN A 59 -5.07 -16.51 -15.37
N GLY A 60 -4.59 -17.34 -16.29
CA GLY A 60 -4.37 -18.75 -16.06
C GLY A 60 -5.62 -19.58 -16.29
N THR A 61 -6.00 -20.40 -15.32
CA THR A 61 -7.13 -21.34 -15.48
C THR A 61 -7.97 -21.42 -14.21
N LEU A 62 -9.28 -21.35 -14.37
CA LEU A 62 -10.26 -21.74 -13.37
C LEU A 62 -10.65 -23.20 -13.62
N LYS A 63 -10.14 -24.09 -12.76
CA LYS A 63 -10.44 -25.52 -12.79
C LYS A 63 -11.31 -25.88 -11.60
N TYR A 64 -12.26 -26.77 -11.80
CA TYR A 64 -13.04 -27.28 -10.69
C TYR A 64 -13.48 -28.72 -10.95
N SER A 65 -13.45 -29.52 -9.88
CA SER A 65 -13.88 -30.92 -9.95
C SER A 65 -15.40 -31.03 -10.10
N ASN A 66 -15.82 -32.15 -10.66
CA ASN A 66 -17.20 -32.58 -10.69
C ASN A 66 -17.68 -32.92 -9.28
N SER A 67 -18.25 -31.93 -8.58
CA SER A 67 -18.73 -32.06 -7.20
C SER A 67 -20.17 -31.57 -7.07
N ALA A 68 -20.95 -32.20 -6.18
CA ALA A 68 -22.27 -31.71 -5.80
C ALA A 68 -22.19 -30.41 -4.97
N THR A 69 -20.99 -30.01 -4.57
CA THR A 69 -20.71 -28.79 -3.83
C THR A 69 -20.66 -27.58 -4.78
N LYS A 70 -21.38 -26.49 -4.46
CA LYS A 70 -21.18 -25.19 -5.12
C LYS A 70 -19.83 -24.61 -4.65
N HIS A 71 -18.80 -24.67 -5.50
CA HIS A 71 -17.44 -24.27 -5.17
C HIS A 71 -17.27 -22.76 -4.92
N VAL A 72 -18.09 -21.92 -5.55
CA VAL A 72 -18.11 -20.47 -5.34
C VAL A 72 -19.57 -20.07 -5.15
N THR A 73 -19.93 -19.51 -3.98
CA THR A 73 -21.34 -19.19 -3.72
C THR A 73 -21.80 -17.93 -4.43
N GLY A 74 -20.90 -16.95 -4.60
CA GLY A 74 -21.10 -15.74 -5.41
C GLY A 74 -20.67 -15.94 -6.86
N THR A 75 -19.98 -14.95 -7.40
CA THR A 75 -19.55 -14.89 -8.80
C THR A 75 -18.03 -15.06 -8.91
N ALA A 76 -17.59 -15.84 -9.90
CA ALA A 76 -16.22 -15.79 -10.38
C ALA A 76 -16.09 -14.71 -11.45
N HIS A 77 -15.45 -13.60 -11.11
CA HIS A 77 -15.09 -12.58 -12.08
C HIS A 77 -13.74 -12.93 -12.72
N VAL A 78 -13.71 -13.08 -14.03
CA VAL A 78 -12.54 -13.56 -14.76
C VAL A 78 -12.15 -12.57 -15.84
N SER A 79 -10.84 -12.39 -16.05
CA SER A 79 -10.38 -11.64 -17.22
C SER A 79 -10.54 -12.46 -18.51
N PRO A 80 -10.65 -11.80 -19.68
CA PRO A 80 -10.93 -12.49 -20.96
C PRO A 80 -9.93 -13.59 -21.35
N GLU A 81 -8.71 -13.57 -20.79
CA GLU A 81 -7.68 -14.58 -21.06
C GLU A 81 -7.73 -15.81 -20.15
N VAL A 82 -8.58 -15.79 -19.12
CA VAL A 82 -8.74 -16.92 -18.19
C VAL A 82 -9.45 -18.06 -18.89
N LYS A 83 -8.84 -19.24 -18.84
CA LYS A 83 -9.49 -20.47 -19.31
C LYS A 83 -10.40 -21.01 -18.21
N VAL A 84 -11.69 -21.13 -18.48
CA VAL A 84 -12.64 -21.75 -17.56
C VAL A 84 -12.94 -23.17 -18.04
N ASP A 85 -12.67 -24.17 -17.19
CA ASP A 85 -13.01 -25.55 -17.49
C ASP A 85 -14.53 -25.73 -17.58
N LYS A 86 -15.01 -26.52 -18.54
CA LYS A 86 -16.43 -26.79 -18.70
C LYS A 86 -16.92 -27.79 -17.66
N PRO A 87 -18.08 -27.56 -17.02
CA PRO A 87 -18.65 -28.53 -16.09
C PRO A 87 -19.07 -29.79 -16.85
N VAL A 88 -18.87 -30.97 -16.25
CA VAL A 88 -19.51 -32.19 -16.75
C VAL A 88 -21.01 -32.14 -16.43
N GLN A 89 -21.83 -32.76 -17.30
CA GLN A 89 -23.28 -32.77 -17.18
C GLN A 89 -23.74 -33.33 -15.82
N GLY A 90 -24.58 -32.58 -15.09
CA GLY A 90 -25.17 -32.99 -13.80
C GLY A 90 -24.55 -32.34 -12.55
N TYR A 91 -23.56 -31.47 -12.69
CA TYR A 91 -22.88 -30.78 -11.57
C TYR A 91 -23.24 -29.29 -11.50
N ILE A 92 -23.06 -28.69 -10.31
CA ILE A 92 -23.36 -27.27 -10.08
C ILE A 92 -22.25 -26.43 -10.71
N PRO A 93 -22.53 -25.62 -11.76
CA PRO A 93 -21.53 -24.75 -12.35
C PRO A 93 -21.17 -23.59 -11.42
N ILE A 94 -19.99 -23.01 -11.62
CA ILE A 94 -19.62 -21.72 -11.05
C ILE A 94 -20.23 -20.63 -11.95
N GLU A 95 -20.87 -19.63 -11.34
CA GLU A 95 -21.33 -18.43 -12.05
C GLU A 95 -20.11 -17.61 -12.45
N VAL A 96 -19.96 -17.31 -13.75
CA VAL A 96 -18.81 -16.59 -14.28
C VAL A 96 -19.26 -15.29 -14.91
N SER A 97 -18.55 -14.20 -14.61
CA SER A 97 -18.68 -12.93 -15.31
C SER A 97 -17.31 -12.47 -15.80
N GLU A 98 -17.28 -11.79 -16.95
CA GLU A 98 -16.04 -11.22 -17.45
C GLU A 98 -15.80 -9.84 -16.84
N MET A 99 -14.56 -9.55 -16.44
CA MET A 99 -14.14 -8.24 -15.96
C MET A 99 -12.71 -7.90 -16.43
N ASP A 100 -12.35 -6.62 -16.47
CA ASP A 100 -10.97 -6.23 -16.67
C ASP A 100 -10.07 -6.72 -15.53
N LYS A 101 -8.77 -6.89 -15.81
CA LYS A 101 -7.81 -7.34 -14.78
C LYS A 101 -7.84 -6.42 -13.59
N GLU A 102 -7.96 -7.01 -12.41
CA GLU A 102 -7.84 -6.28 -11.16
C GLU A 102 -6.35 -6.09 -10.84
N LEU A 103 -5.89 -4.84 -10.90
CA LEU A 103 -4.53 -4.49 -10.50
C LEU A 103 -4.47 -4.38 -8.98
N TYR A 104 -3.42 -4.93 -8.41
CA TYR A 104 -3.09 -4.71 -7.01
C TYR A 104 -1.61 -4.36 -6.85
N SER A 105 -1.34 -3.45 -5.92
CA SER A 105 0.00 -2.96 -5.64
C SER A 105 0.60 -3.67 -4.43
N GLY A 106 1.55 -4.57 -4.73
CA GLY A 106 2.83 -4.78 -4.08
C GLY A 106 2.94 -5.33 -2.63
N LEU A 107 4.15 -5.77 -2.33
CA LEU A 107 4.56 -6.46 -1.11
C LEU A 107 5.39 -5.55 -0.20
N PHE A 108 5.38 -5.83 1.10
CA PHE A 108 6.28 -5.18 2.06
C PHE A 108 7.73 -5.24 1.57
N ASN A 109 8.44 -4.11 1.66
CA ASN A 109 9.87 -4.09 1.42
C ASN A 109 10.59 -4.63 2.66
N THR A 110 11.12 -5.83 2.57
CA THR A 110 11.72 -6.52 3.73
C THR A 110 13.23 -6.60 3.66
N ASN A 111 13.82 -5.74 2.85
CA ASN A 111 15.24 -5.80 2.51
C ASN A 111 16.19 -5.44 3.66
N ASN A 112 15.71 -5.27 4.90
CA ASN A 112 16.55 -4.96 6.05
C ASN A 112 15.84 -5.32 7.37
N TYR A 113 15.54 -6.58 7.67
CA TYR A 113 15.22 -6.90 9.07
C TYR A 113 16.47 -6.69 9.94
N PRO A 114 16.33 -6.24 11.20
CA PRO A 114 17.47 -6.08 12.09
C PRO A 114 18.21 -7.42 12.20
N ASP A 115 19.40 -7.50 11.59
CA ASP A 115 20.19 -8.72 11.49
C ASP A 115 21.18 -8.83 12.66
N GLU A 116 22.03 -9.86 12.65
CA GLU A 116 23.00 -10.05 13.76
C GLU A 116 24.01 -8.90 13.91
N ASN A 117 24.16 -8.08 12.88
CA ASN A 117 25.00 -6.89 12.87
C ASN A 117 24.23 -5.63 13.29
N SER A 118 22.95 -5.77 13.63
CA SER A 118 22.09 -4.66 13.99
C SER A 118 22.63 -3.80 15.13
N GLU A 119 22.77 -2.50 14.87
CA GLU A 119 23.14 -1.48 15.85
C GLU A 119 21.93 -1.02 16.68
N TYR A 120 20.71 -1.30 16.23
CA TYR A 120 19.48 -0.97 16.95
C TYR A 120 19.48 -1.53 18.38
N PHE A 121 19.76 -2.83 18.51
CA PHE A 121 19.78 -3.49 19.82
C PHE A 121 21.00 -3.11 20.64
N LYS A 122 22.16 -2.84 20.04
CA LYS A 122 23.38 -2.48 20.79
C LYS A 122 23.24 -1.16 21.58
N LYS A 123 22.29 -0.30 21.21
CA LYS A 123 22.00 0.98 21.87
C LYS A 123 21.15 0.84 23.13
N THR A 124 20.48 -0.29 23.36
CA THR A 124 19.72 -0.49 24.61
C THR A 124 20.66 -0.71 25.80
N THR A 125 20.21 -0.26 26.97
CA THR A 125 20.88 -0.52 28.26
C THR A 125 20.55 -1.90 28.82
N SER A 126 19.65 -2.64 28.17
CA SER A 126 19.30 -4.02 28.52
C SER A 126 20.51 -4.96 28.44
N GLU A 127 20.50 -6.00 29.28
CA GLU A 127 21.47 -7.11 29.18
C GLU A 127 21.26 -7.97 27.93
N TYR A 128 20.05 -7.93 27.35
CA TYR A 128 19.65 -8.70 26.17
C TYR A 128 19.85 -7.88 24.89
N LYS A 129 21.05 -7.38 24.61
CA LYS A 129 21.28 -6.39 23.53
C LYS A 129 22.01 -6.90 22.29
N ASP A 130 22.58 -8.10 22.36
CA ASP A 130 23.53 -8.61 21.37
C ASP A 130 23.24 -10.04 20.90
N GLY A 131 22.13 -10.65 21.34
CA GLY A 131 21.76 -12.00 20.92
C GLY A 131 22.70 -13.09 21.44
N THR A 132 23.40 -12.85 22.56
CA THR A 132 24.23 -13.86 23.24
C THR A 132 23.54 -14.51 24.43
N GLN A 133 22.51 -13.86 24.97
CA GLN A 133 21.81 -14.30 26.17
C GLN A 133 20.61 -15.18 25.83
N SER A 134 20.38 -16.21 26.65
CA SER A 134 19.26 -17.13 26.52
C SER A 134 18.38 -17.12 27.77
N VAL A 135 17.07 -17.27 27.57
CA VAL A 135 16.06 -17.31 28.61
C VAL A 135 15.39 -18.68 28.61
N TYR A 136 15.46 -19.37 29.75
CA TYR A 136 14.81 -20.67 29.98
C TYR A 136 13.81 -20.52 31.13
N ILE A 137 12.52 -20.49 30.79
CA ILE A 137 11.43 -20.30 31.76
C ILE A 137 11.12 -21.66 32.41
N GLY A 138 10.75 -21.67 33.70
CA GLY A 138 10.35 -22.87 34.44
C GLY A 138 11.36 -23.44 35.42
N TRP A 139 12.61 -22.98 35.43
CA TRP A 139 13.61 -23.45 36.40
C TRP A 139 13.44 -22.83 37.80
N GLN A 140 12.99 -21.57 37.86
CA GLN A 140 12.78 -20.83 39.12
C GLN A 140 11.41 -20.16 39.17
N THR A 141 10.95 -19.63 38.04
CA THR A 141 9.64 -19.02 37.86
C THR A 141 8.99 -19.58 36.60
N ASN A 142 7.65 -19.65 36.58
CA ASN A 142 6.90 -20.03 35.38
C ASN A 142 6.66 -18.84 34.44
N ARG A 143 7.32 -17.70 34.67
CA ARG A 143 7.08 -16.47 33.94
C ARG A 143 8.36 -15.67 33.81
N PHE A 144 8.56 -15.10 32.63
CA PHE A 144 9.58 -14.09 32.36
C PHE A 144 8.91 -12.87 31.72
N ASP A 145 9.13 -11.71 32.33
CA ASP A 145 8.57 -10.43 31.91
C ASP A 145 9.66 -9.59 31.26
N LEU A 146 9.46 -9.19 30.01
CA LEU A 146 10.37 -8.36 29.24
C LEU A 146 9.71 -7.01 28.95
N THR A 147 10.33 -5.92 29.43
CA THR A 147 9.81 -4.55 29.25
C THR A 147 10.58 -3.73 28.23
N ASP A 148 11.82 -4.13 27.92
CA ASP A 148 12.70 -3.39 27.03
C ASP A 148 12.86 -4.10 25.67
N ASN A 149 13.31 -3.32 24.67
CA ASN A 149 13.78 -3.90 23.42
C ASN A 149 14.92 -4.90 23.69
N ALA A 150 14.90 -6.03 23.00
CA ALA A 150 15.85 -7.11 23.25
C ALA A 150 16.23 -7.89 22.01
N TYR A 151 17.46 -8.41 22.00
CA TYR A 151 17.98 -9.42 21.11
C TYR A 151 18.50 -10.60 21.93
N LEU A 152 17.80 -11.73 21.81
CA LEU A 152 18.01 -12.97 22.54
C LEU A 152 18.48 -14.07 21.59
N ASP A 153 19.35 -14.94 22.10
CA ASP A 153 19.75 -16.15 21.39
C ASP A 153 18.58 -17.16 21.41
N THR A 154 18.30 -17.73 22.58
CA THR A 154 17.25 -18.73 22.75
C THR A 154 16.23 -18.27 23.78
N VAL A 155 14.93 -18.44 23.48
CA VAL A 155 13.87 -18.37 24.48
C VAL A 155 13.11 -19.68 24.45
N SER A 156 13.14 -20.44 25.55
CA SER A 156 12.49 -21.75 25.63
C SER A 156 11.64 -21.89 26.88
N PHE A 157 10.41 -22.36 26.69
CA PHE A 157 9.44 -22.54 27.76
C PHE A 157 8.38 -23.58 27.39
N TYR A 158 7.78 -24.19 28.39
CA TYR A 158 6.88 -25.34 28.29
C TYR A 158 5.47 -25.01 28.77
N ASN A 159 4.60 -26.02 28.77
CA ASN A 159 3.21 -25.87 29.18
C ASN A 159 3.08 -25.26 30.59
N GLY A 160 2.18 -24.29 30.73
CA GLY A 160 1.94 -23.55 31.97
C GLY A 160 2.95 -22.44 32.26
N GLN A 161 3.86 -22.15 31.31
CA GLN A 161 4.85 -21.07 31.43
C GLN A 161 4.56 -19.92 30.46
N THR A 162 4.96 -18.71 30.81
CA THR A 162 4.65 -17.49 30.04
C THR A 162 5.90 -16.67 29.77
N PHE A 163 6.12 -16.36 28.50
CA PHE A 163 7.02 -15.29 28.08
C PHE A 163 6.19 -14.05 27.79
N GLU A 164 6.18 -13.07 28.69
CA GLU A 164 5.40 -11.85 28.53
C GLU A 164 6.28 -10.69 28.06
N ILE A 165 5.83 -10.00 27.01
CA ILE A 165 6.48 -8.81 26.45
C ILE A 165 5.55 -7.62 26.68
N HIS A 166 6.02 -6.66 27.44
CA HIS A 166 5.29 -5.45 27.78
C HIS A 166 5.55 -4.35 26.75
N ALA A 167 4.51 -3.65 26.34
CA ALA A 167 4.61 -2.43 25.54
C ALA A 167 3.71 -1.33 26.12
N ASP A 168 4.31 -0.21 26.49
CA ASP A 168 3.59 0.95 26.98
C ASP A 168 2.72 1.59 25.90
N LYS A 169 1.70 2.32 26.34
CA LYS A 169 0.80 3.04 25.43
C LYS A 169 1.59 3.92 24.45
N ASN A 170 1.24 3.85 23.17
CA ASN A 170 1.89 4.56 22.06
C ASN A 170 3.37 4.20 21.85
N GLN A 171 3.86 3.09 22.42
CA GLN A 171 5.19 2.57 22.16
C GLN A 171 5.14 1.24 21.41
N THR A 172 6.27 0.89 20.82
CA THR A 172 6.46 -0.43 20.21
C THR A 172 7.70 -1.09 20.80
N THR A 173 7.49 -2.21 21.49
CA THR A 173 8.59 -3.03 22.02
C THR A 173 9.02 -4.00 20.93
N VAL A 174 10.30 -3.91 20.55
CA VAL A 174 10.91 -4.73 19.51
C VAL A 174 11.80 -5.77 20.14
N VAL A 175 11.47 -7.04 19.89
CA VAL A 175 12.21 -8.19 20.42
C VAL A 175 12.66 -9.04 19.24
N ARG A 176 13.93 -9.48 19.24
CA ARG A 176 14.42 -10.50 18.33
C ARG A 176 14.87 -11.74 19.10
N VAL A 177 14.49 -12.91 18.62
CA VAL A 177 14.88 -14.21 19.17
C VAL A 177 15.38 -15.08 18.03
N LYS A 178 16.61 -15.61 18.13
CA LYS A 178 17.11 -16.54 17.10
C LYS A 178 16.35 -17.87 17.16
N HIS A 179 16.26 -18.47 18.34
CA HIS A 179 15.59 -19.76 18.54
C HIS A 179 14.47 -19.62 19.57
N LEU A 180 13.23 -19.56 19.11
CA LEU A 180 12.05 -19.45 19.96
C LEU A 180 11.36 -20.82 20.06
N ASN A 181 11.39 -21.43 21.24
CA ASN A 181 10.74 -22.71 21.51
C ASN A 181 9.52 -22.53 22.44
N VAL A 182 8.33 -22.66 21.86
CA VAL A 182 7.06 -22.31 22.51
C VAL A 182 6.24 -23.56 22.83
N GLY A 183 6.29 -23.97 24.10
CA GLY A 183 5.38 -24.96 24.68
C GLY A 183 4.33 -24.37 25.62
N GLY A 184 4.41 -23.07 25.94
CA GLY A 184 3.48 -22.31 26.79
C GLY A 184 2.90 -21.10 26.05
N GLU A 185 2.81 -19.94 26.70
CA GLU A 185 2.26 -18.71 26.08
C GLU A 185 3.33 -17.62 25.86
N VAL A 186 3.46 -17.13 24.62
CA VAL A 186 3.99 -15.78 24.38
C VAL A 186 2.86 -14.79 24.61
N LYS A 187 2.98 -13.85 25.53
CA LYS A 187 1.91 -12.92 25.89
C LYS A 187 2.32 -11.47 25.66
N VAL A 188 1.40 -10.65 25.18
CA VAL A 188 1.58 -9.20 25.14
C VAL A 188 0.85 -8.57 26.32
N SER A 189 1.47 -7.61 26.98
CA SER A 189 0.82 -6.77 27.99
C SER A 189 1.07 -5.28 27.76
N GLY A 190 0.24 -4.45 28.40
CA GLY A 190 0.22 -3.01 28.16
C GLY A 190 -0.66 -2.62 26.97
N ASP A 191 -0.64 -1.32 26.66
CA ASP A 191 -1.49 -0.71 25.63
C ASP A 191 -0.75 -0.42 24.31
N GLY A 192 0.55 -0.74 24.24
CA GLY A 192 1.41 -0.54 23.07
C GLY A 192 1.33 -1.66 22.04
N TYR A 193 2.38 -1.80 21.23
CA TYR A 193 2.53 -2.86 20.22
C TYR A 193 3.81 -3.65 20.46
N VAL A 194 3.81 -4.92 20.08
CA VAL A 194 5.00 -5.79 20.13
C VAL A 194 5.33 -6.26 18.72
N VAL A 195 6.59 -6.09 18.32
CA VAL A 195 7.15 -6.71 17.12
C VAL A 195 8.20 -7.73 17.53
N LEU A 196 7.90 -8.99 17.24
CA LEU A 196 8.74 -10.14 17.59
C LEU A 196 9.38 -10.72 16.33
N TYR A 197 10.66 -10.43 16.13
CA TYR A 197 11.48 -11.05 15.09
C TYR A 197 11.90 -12.46 15.54
N VAL A 198 11.67 -13.46 14.70
CA VAL A 198 11.99 -14.87 14.97
C VAL A 198 12.75 -15.47 13.80
N ASP A 199 13.94 -15.97 14.05
CA ASP A 199 14.73 -16.64 13.01
C ASP A 199 14.26 -18.11 12.85
N GLU A 200 14.10 -18.80 13.97
CA GLU A 200 13.61 -20.18 14.04
C GLU A 200 12.53 -20.32 15.14
N LEU A 201 11.37 -20.84 14.74
CA LEU A 201 10.27 -21.18 15.65
C LEU A 201 10.15 -22.70 15.78
N SER A 202 10.16 -23.19 17.02
CA SER A 202 9.78 -24.57 17.36
C SER A 202 8.69 -24.58 18.42
N GLY A 203 8.04 -25.73 18.56
CA GLY A 203 6.95 -25.92 19.51
C GLY A 203 5.69 -26.43 18.84
N GLY A 204 4.56 -26.16 19.47
CA GLY A 204 3.25 -26.67 19.09
C GLY A 204 2.40 -26.85 20.34
N ASN A 205 1.25 -27.52 20.22
CA ASN A 205 0.24 -27.65 21.27
C ASN A 205 0.87 -28.09 22.61
N PRO A 206 0.67 -27.34 23.72
CA PRO A 206 -0.29 -26.24 23.93
C PRO A 206 0.22 -24.83 23.67
N GLY A 207 1.36 -24.69 22.99
CA GLY A 207 1.96 -23.43 22.58
C GLY A 207 0.94 -22.45 21.98
N SER A 208 1.01 -21.20 22.42
CA SER A 208 0.14 -20.11 21.96
C SER A 208 0.84 -18.77 21.89
N PHE A 209 0.32 -17.89 21.05
CA PHE A 209 0.74 -16.50 20.94
C PHE A 209 -0.46 -15.61 21.24
N ASN A 210 -0.35 -14.82 22.32
CA ASN A 210 -1.29 -13.81 22.75
C ASN A 210 -2.74 -14.34 22.83
N ALA A 211 -2.92 -15.51 23.45
CA ALA A 211 -4.20 -16.21 23.46
C ALA A 211 -5.28 -15.34 24.14
N GLY A 212 -6.43 -15.19 23.49
CA GLY A 212 -7.51 -14.26 23.89
C GLY A 212 -7.18 -12.77 23.79
N GLY A 213 -5.96 -12.39 23.39
CA GLY A 213 -5.54 -11.00 23.20
C GLY A 213 -5.90 -10.43 21.83
N ASP A 214 -5.76 -9.10 21.68
CA ASP A 214 -5.96 -8.42 20.40
C ASP A 214 -4.81 -8.72 19.42
N SER A 215 -5.13 -9.33 18.28
CA SER A 215 -4.19 -9.65 17.20
C SER A 215 -3.44 -8.44 16.64
N SER A 216 -3.96 -7.22 16.80
CA SER A 216 -3.28 -5.99 16.36
C SER A 216 -2.04 -5.68 17.21
N LYS A 217 -1.98 -6.19 18.45
CA LYS A 217 -0.96 -5.87 19.45
C LYS A 217 0.32 -6.68 19.29
N LEU A 218 0.28 -7.79 18.57
CA LEU A 218 1.44 -8.64 18.32
C LEU A 218 1.66 -8.78 16.82
N THR A 219 2.88 -8.52 16.37
CA THR A 219 3.34 -8.86 15.02
C THR A 219 4.56 -9.75 15.11
N VAL A 220 4.47 -10.95 14.54
CA VAL A 220 5.59 -11.89 14.46
C VAL A 220 6.21 -11.80 13.08
N VAL A 221 7.50 -11.50 13.03
CA VAL A 221 8.27 -11.37 11.79
C VAL A 221 9.23 -12.56 11.68
N PHE A 222 8.96 -13.46 10.75
CA PHE A 222 9.86 -14.56 10.42
C PHE A 222 10.98 -14.06 9.50
N THR A 223 12.21 -14.12 9.98
CA THR A 223 13.41 -13.73 9.21
C THR A 223 13.99 -14.92 8.44
N GLY A 224 13.75 -16.15 8.93
CA GLY A 224 14.19 -17.41 8.34
C GLY A 224 13.43 -17.85 7.08
N LYS A 225 13.91 -18.93 6.45
CA LYS A 225 13.34 -19.48 5.20
C LYS A 225 12.07 -20.31 5.39
N ASN A 226 11.92 -20.91 6.57
CA ASN A 226 10.73 -21.67 6.96
C ASN A 226 9.96 -20.84 7.98
N ALA A 227 8.70 -20.55 7.67
CA ALA A 227 7.85 -19.73 8.50
C ALA A 227 6.50 -20.41 8.76
N GLY A 228 5.84 -19.98 9.84
CA GLY A 228 4.49 -20.39 10.18
C GLY A 228 4.40 -21.25 11.43
N TYR A 229 3.21 -21.80 11.64
CA TYR A 229 2.78 -22.34 12.92
C TYR A 229 2.25 -23.75 12.72
N ASN A 230 2.90 -24.72 13.36
CA ASN A 230 2.53 -26.12 13.28
C ASN A 230 1.98 -26.60 14.63
N ASN A 231 0.70 -26.98 14.65
CA ASN A 231 -0.04 -27.47 15.80
C ASN A 231 -0.12 -26.50 16.98
N PHE A 232 -0.01 -25.18 16.78
CA PHE A 232 -0.23 -24.22 17.86
C PHE A 232 -1.71 -24.21 18.26
N LYS A 233 -1.99 -23.99 19.55
CA LYS A 233 -3.38 -23.96 20.04
C LYS A 233 -4.10 -22.72 19.53
N GLU A 234 -3.50 -21.56 19.74
CA GLU A 234 -4.07 -20.25 19.41
C GLU A 234 -2.96 -19.25 19.10
N VAL A 235 -3.14 -18.45 18.04
CA VAL A 235 -2.20 -17.40 17.62
C VAL A 235 -2.99 -16.15 17.26
N ASN A 236 -2.96 -15.15 18.15
CA ASN A 236 -3.55 -13.84 17.90
C ASN A 236 -2.44 -12.84 17.62
N ALA A 237 -1.98 -12.83 16.37
CA ALA A 237 -0.88 -11.99 15.90
C ALA A 237 -0.97 -11.76 14.40
N ASN A 238 -0.53 -10.58 13.95
CA ASN A 238 -0.13 -10.42 12.57
C ASN A 238 1.18 -11.18 12.31
N THR A 239 1.36 -11.67 11.10
CA THR A 239 2.53 -12.47 10.70
C THR A 239 3.13 -11.94 9.41
N ILE A 240 4.45 -11.78 9.40
CA ILE A 240 5.20 -11.30 8.24
C ILE A 240 6.33 -12.30 7.95
N ALA A 241 6.35 -12.86 6.76
CA ALA A 241 7.25 -13.94 6.35
C ALA A 241 7.81 -13.71 4.94
N MET A 242 8.31 -12.51 4.69
CA MET A 242 8.72 -12.06 3.35
C MET A 242 10.09 -12.55 2.89
N ASN A 243 10.87 -13.18 3.77
CA ASN A 243 12.09 -13.88 3.41
C ASN A 243 11.86 -15.40 3.23
N ALA A 244 10.67 -15.87 3.58
CA ALA A 244 10.35 -17.28 3.59
C ALA A 244 10.16 -17.80 2.16
N THR A 245 10.66 -19.00 1.89
CA THR A 245 10.32 -19.74 0.66
C THR A 245 9.00 -20.49 0.82
N LYS A 246 8.64 -20.79 2.07
CA LYS A 246 7.43 -21.52 2.44
C LYS A 246 6.88 -21.02 3.77
N TYR A 247 5.57 -20.78 3.80
CA TYR A 247 4.79 -20.53 5.00
C TYR A 247 3.82 -21.68 5.23
N THR A 248 3.83 -22.29 6.41
CA THR A 248 2.99 -23.46 6.70
C THR A 248 2.16 -23.26 7.96
N GLN A 249 0.87 -23.54 7.86
CA GLN A 249 -0.07 -23.50 8.97
C GLN A 249 -0.82 -24.82 9.08
N VAL A 250 -0.68 -25.50 10.21
CA VAL A 250 -1.28 -26.83 10.43
C VAL A 250 -1.99 -26.86 11.76
N ASN A 251 -3.30 -27.08 11.74
CA ASN A 251 -4.18 -27.06 12.93
C ASN A 251 -4.13 -25.75 13.73
N GLY A 252 -5.13 -25.51 14.59
CA GLY A 252 -5.15 -24.34 15.49
C GLY A 252 -6.03 -23.19 15.02
N ILE A 253 -6.21 -22.21 15.91
CA ILE A 253 -7.05 -21.02 15.70
C ILE A 253 -6.14 -19.79 15.60
N PHE A 254 -6.33 -19.01 14.56
CA PHE A 254 -5.48 -17.86 14.23
C PHE A 254 -6.35 -16.61 14.06
N ALA A 255 -5.90 -15.49 14.61
CA ALA A 255 -6.47 -14.18 14.37
C ALA A 255 -5.34 -13.19 14.06
N GLY A 256 -5.54 -12.38 13.03
CA GLY A 256 -4.53 -11.45 12.51
C GLY A 256 -4.22 -11.72 11.04
N ASN A 257 -3.46 -10.81 10.44
CA ASN A 257 -3.14 -10.86 9.02
C ASN A 257 -1.85 -11.66 8.77
N VAL A 258 -1.74 -12.30 7.61
CA VAL A 258 -0.53 -13.00 7.15
C VAL A 258 -0.03 -12.35 5.88
N TYR A 259 1.25 -11.97 5.86
CA TYR A 259 1.93 -11.38 4.72
C TYR A 259 3.16 -12.23 4.38
N THR A 260 3.22 -12.77 3.18
CA THR A 260 4.31 -13.68 2.80
C THR A 260 4.64 -13.60 1.32
N SER A 261 5.90 -13.88 0.98
CA SER A 261 6.37 -14.13 -0.39
C SER A 261 6.58 -15.61 -0.67
N GLY A 262 6.53 -16.46 0.37
CA GLY A 262 6.73 -17.90 0.26
C GLY A 262 5.44 -18.60 -0.12
N ASN A 263 5.56 -19.79 -0.72
CA ASN A 263 4.40 -20.64 -0.99
C ASN A 263 3.67 -20.97 0.32
N LEU A 264 2.35 -20.80 0.32
CA LEU A 264 1.52 -20.89 1.50
C LEU A 264 0.77 -22.21 1.52
N GLU A 265 0.91 -22.98 2.61
CA GLU A 265 0.24 -24.26 2.79
C GLU A 265 -0.55 -24.26 4.09
N PHE A 266 -1.87 -24.33 3.99
CA PHE A 266 -2.77 -24.51 5.12
C PHE A 266 -3.34 -25.93 5.06
N SER A 267 -3.28 -26.64 6.19
CA SER A 267 -3.77 -28.01 6.26
C SER A 267 -4.35 -28.38 7.63
N GLY A 268 -4.94 -29.56 7.71
CA GLY A 268 -5.64 -30.05 8.90
C GLY A 268 -6.92 -29.25 9.16
N ASP A 269 -7.14 -28.89 10.43
CA ASP A 269 -8.31 -28.10 10.87
C ASP A 269 -7.91 -26.67 11.25
N SER A 270 -6.96 -26.07 10.54
CA SER A 270 -6.52 -24.70 10.80
C SER A 270 -7.58 -23.66 10.44
N SER A 271 -7.75 -22.62 11.25
CA SER A 271 -8.64 -21.50 10.93
C SER A 271 -7.97 -20.17 11.15
N ILE A 272 -8.10 -19.22 10.22
CA ILE A 272 -7.62 -17.84 10.37
C ILE A 272 -8.76 -16.85 10.22
N THR A 273 -8.81 -15.85 11.09
CA THR A 273 -9.63 -14.65 10.93
C THR A 273 -8.71 -13.47 10.66
N GLY A 274 -8.70 -13.00 9.42
CA GLY A 274 -7.76 -11.97 8.97
C GLY A 274 -7.44 -12.09 7.48
N LYS A 275 -6.66 -11.14 6.98
CA LYS A 275 -6.23 -11.09 5.58
C LYS A 275 -5.04 -12.01 5.36
N VAL A 276 -5.06 -12.76 4.26
CA VAL A 276 -3.90 -13.53 3.79
C VAL A 276 -3.42 -12.90 2.50
N TYR A 277 -2.24 -12.29 2.55
CA TYR A 277 -1.63 -11.56 1.45
C TYR A 277 -0.36 -12.28 0.99
N ALA A 278 -0.48 -13.06 -0.07
CA ALA A 278 0.59 -13.88 -0.64
C ALA A 278 0.63 -13.75 -2.18
N PRO A 279 0.70 -12.52 -2.70
CA PRO A 279 0.38 -12.21 -4.09
C PRO A 279 1.25 -12.88 -5.15
N ASP A 280 2.48 -13.25 -4.81
CA ASP A 280 3.42 -13.91 -5.73
C ASP A 280 3.61 -15.39 -5.36
N SER A 281 2.77 -15.89 -4.45
CA SER A 281 2.87 -17.23 -3.89
C SER A 281 1.76 -18.14 -4.40
N LYS A 282 2.11 -19.42 -4.59
CA LYS A 282 1.11 -20.48 -4.65
C LYS A 282 0.52 -20.71 -3.26
N THR A 283 -0.80 -20.72 -3.17
CA THR A 283 -1.56 -21.06 -1.96
C THR A 283 -2.23 -22.41 -2.12
N VAL A 284 -2.02 -23.30 -1.14
CA VAL A 284 -2.65 -24.61 -1.04
C VAL A 284 -3.47 -24.69 0.24
N LEU A 285 -4.77 -24.89 0.11
CA LEU A 285 -5.72 -25.08 1.21
C LEU A 285 -6.27 -26.51 1.15
N THR A 286 -6.06 -27.28 2.21
CA THR A 286 -6.40 -28.71 2.28
C THR A 286 -7.04 -29.05 3.63
N GLY A 287 -7.68 -30.22 3.74
CA GLY A 287 -8.37 -30.60 4.98
C GLY A 287 -9.62 -29.76 5.21
N SER A 288 -9.86 -29.32 6.45
CA SER A 288 -11.02 -28.50 6.83
C SER A 288 -10.63 -27.05 7.10
N THR A 289 -9.58 -26.55 6.42
CA THR A 289 -9.01 -25.23 6.71
C THR A 289 -9.98 -24.09 6.43
N LYS A 290 -9.96 -23.02 7.23
CA LYS A 290 -10.87 -21.89 7.08
C LYS A 290 -10.12 -20.56 7.05
N ILE A 291 -10.44 -19.72 6.09
CA ILE A 291 -10.03 -18.31 6.05
C ILE A 291 -11.29 -17.45 6.16
N TYR A 292 -11.41 -16.70 7.24
CA TYR A 292 -12.46 -15.70 7.45
C TYR A 292 -11.86 -14.30 7.27
N GLY A 293 -11.83 -13.86 6.01
CA GLY A 293 -11.14 -12.65 5.59
C GLY A 293 -10.95 -12.64 4.08
N GLN A 294 -9.94 -11.92 3.60
CA GLN A 294 -9.60 -11.87 2.18
C GLN A 294 -8.31 -12.65 1.91
N LEU A 295 -8.29 -13.44 0.84
CA LEU A 295 -7.09 -14.11 0.33
C LEU A 295 -6.63 -13.47 -0.99
N ILE A 296 -5.38 -13.03 -1.04
CA ILE A 296 -4.73 -12.53 -2.25
C ILE A 296 -3.54 -13.46 -2.55
N THR A 297 -3.52 -14.07 -3.74
CA THR A 297 -2.53 -15.11 -4.07
C THR A 297 -2.15 -15.12 -5.55
N ASP A 298 -1.02 -15.75 -5.90
CA ASP A 298 -0.71 -16.01 -7.30
C ASP A 298 -1.63 -17.10 -7.87
N THR A 299 -1.54 -18.32 -7.34
CA THR A 299 -2.41 -19.45 -7.72
C THR A 299 -3.03 -20.08 -6.50
N LEU A 300 -4.32 -20.39 -6.57
CA LEU A 300 -5.04 -21.12 -5.51
C LEU A 300 -5.24 -22.60 -5.87
N GLU A 301 -4.87 -23.49 -4.96
CA GLU A 301 -5.35 -24.87 -4.93
C GLU A 301 -6.17 -25.07 -3.66
N ILE A 302 -7.46 -25.37 -3.80
CA ILE A 302 -8.38 -25.56 -2.68
C ILE A 302 -9.05 -26.93 -2.79
N SER A 303 -9.00 -27.69 -1.69
CA SER A 303 -9.44 -29.08 -1.66
C SER A 303 -10.01 -29.47 -0.30
N GLY A 304 -10.52 -30.71 -0.18
CA GLY A 304 -11.11 -31.20 1.06
C GLY A 304 -12.40 -30.45 1.39
N GLY A 305 -12.57 -30.05 2.65
CA GLY A 305 -13.63 -29.15 3.14
C GLY A 305 -13.11 -27.74 3.44
N ALA A 306 -12.05 -27.30 2.76
CA ALA A 306 -11.47 -25.99 2.97
C ALA A 306 -12.45 -24.88 2.54
N VAL A 307 -12.49 -23.77 3.29
CA VAL A 307 -13.40 -22.65 3.03
C VAL A 307 -12.64 -21.33 3.11
N VAL A 308 -12.85 -20.44 2.13
CA VAL A 308 -12.55 -19.01 2.27
C VAL A 308 -13.88 -18.26 2.28
N SER A 309 -14.10 -17.43 3.30
CA SER A 309 -15.28 -16.59 3.42
C SER A 309 -14.83 -15.15 3.59
N TYR A 310 -15.30 -14.27 2.72
CA TYR A 310 -14.99 -12.85 2.86
C TYR A 310 -15.45 -12.33 4.22
N LYS A 311 -14.58 -11.53 4.83
CA LYS A 311 -14.86 -10.70 5.98
C LYS A 311 -13.97 -9.48 5.88
N ALA A 312 -14.51 -8.30 6.20
CA ALA A 312 -13.68 -7.10 6.27
C ALA A 312 -12.57 -7.29 7.30
N THR A 313 -11.36 -6.85 6.94
CA THR A 313 -10.15 -6.94 7.76
C THR A 313 -9.50 -5.58 7.82
N ASN A 314 -8.89 -5.25 8.96
CA ASN A 314 -8.00 -4.09 9.04
C ASN A 314 -6.60 -4.51 8.63
N GLY A 315 -5.82 -3.61 8.03
CA GLY A 315 -4.39 -3.82 7.77
C GLY A 315 -3.53 -3.86 9.04
N LEU A 316 -2.21 -3.76 8.88
CA LEU A 316 -1.30 -3.59 10.00
C LEU A 316 -1.54 -2.22 10.68
N PRO A 317 -1.38 -2.12 12.01
CA PRO A 317 -1.34 -0.82 12.67
C PRO A 317 -0.19 0.03 12.13
N SER A 318 -0.42 1.34 11.94
CA SER A 318 0.57 2.26 11.37
C SER A 318 1.88 2.35 12.16
N GLU A 319 1.80 2.14 13.48
CA GLU A 319 2.91 2.10 14.42
C GLU A 319 3.80 0.90 14.16
N VAL A 320 3.20 -0.24 13.82
CA VAL A 320 3.91 -1.46 13.44
C VAL A 320 4.56 -1.29 12.06
N GLU A 321 3.85 -0.69 11.09
CA GLU A 321 4.38 -0.45 9.75
C GLU A 321 5.68 0.37 9.75
N LYS A 322 5.86 1.27 10.72
CA LYS A 322 7.09 2.08 10.87
C LYS A 322 8.32 1.28 11.31
N VAL A 323 8.13 0.16 12.00
CA VAL A 323 9.22 -0.60 12.64
C VAL A 323 9.48 -1.96 11.99
N VAL A 324 8.61 -2.42 11.09
CA VAL A 324 8.84 -3.62 10.28
C VAL A 324 9.73 -3.21 9.09
N GLY A 325 11.05 -3.41 9.21
CA GLY A 325 12.05 -2.97 8.22
C GLY A 325 13.39 -2.55 8.86
N ASN A 326 14.23 -1.80 8.13
CA ASN A 326 15.58 -1.42 8.58
C ASN A 326 15.54 -0.61 9.88
N LEU A 327 15.92 -1.23 11.00
CA LEU A 327 16.07 -0.54 12.28
C LEU A 327 17.49 0.03 12.49
N ASP A 328 18.45 -0.33 11.65
CA ASP A 328 19.89 -0.01 11.79
C ASP A 328 20.32 1.26 11.08
N THR A 329 19.50 1.73 10.14
CA THR A 329 19.53 3.15 9.80
C THR A 329 18.96 3.93 10.99
N GLU A 330 19.82 4.50 11.84
CA GLU A 330 19.45 5.81 12.41
C GLU A 330 19.00 6.65 11.23
N ASN A 331 17.77 7.16 11.25
CA ASN A 331 17.26 8.21 10.35
C ASN A 331 18.24 8.60 9.24
N GLY A 332 18.22 7.83 8.14
CA GLY A 332 18.95 8.08 6.89
C GLY A 332 20.29 8.79 7.01
N LYS A 333 21.38 8.05 7.24
CA LYS A 333 22.70 8.43 6.73
C LYS A 333 23.25 7.31 5.87
N THR A 334 23.26 7.53 4.56
CA THR A 334 24.21 6.87 3.67
C THR A 334 25.52 7.65 3.71
N GLU A 335 26.60 6.90 3.91
CA GLU A 335 27.96 7.36 3.81
C GLU A 335 28.24 7.84 2.39
N ASP A 336 28.44 9.14 2.23
CA ASP A 336 29.49 9.66 1.36
C ASP A 336 29.98 10.98 1.94
N GLY A 337 31.12 10.89 2.61
CA GLY A 337 31.83 12.05 3.12
C GLY A 337 32.38 12.87 1.96
N LYS A 338 31.88 14.11 1.83
CA LYS A 338 32.68 15.26 1.41
C LYS A 338 32.03 16.53 1.94
N GLU A 339 32.70 17.13 2.93
CA GLU A 339 32.52 18.53 3.28
C GLU A 339 32.82 19.39 2.05
N GLU A 340 31.83 20.14 1.56
CA GLU A 340 32.11 21.40 0.88
C GLU A 340 31.82 22.54 1.85
N THR A 341 32.92 23.08 2.38
CA THR A 341 32.99 24.35 3.07
C THR A 341 32.86 25.50 2.07
N THR A 342 32.29 26.62 2.53
CA THR A 342 32.31 27.99 1.96
C THR A 342 31.47 28.21 0.68
N LYS A 343 30.56 29.19 0.58
CA LYS A 343 30.61 30.59 1.06
C LYS A 343 29.20 31.14 1.32
N LYS A 344 29.12 31.94 2.38
CA LYS A 344 28.01 32.81 2.78
C LYS A 344 27.95 33.98 1.80
N GLU A 345 26.84 34.16 1.09
CA GLU A 345 26.49 35.46 0.51
C GLU A 345 25.35 36.08 1.32
N GLU A 346 25.55 37.37 1.57
CA GLU A 346 24.82 38.21 2.51
C GLU A 346 23.47 38.64 1.95
N VAL A 347 22.50 38.57 2.86
CA VAL A 347 21.28 39.35 2.99
C VAL A 347 21.32 40.73 2.32
N THR A 348 20.31 41.00 1.48
CA THR A 348 19.64 42.31 1.46
C THR A 348 18.13 42.14 1.58
N LYS A 349 17.59 42.70 2.67
CA LYS A 349 16.16 42.87 3.01
C LYS A 349 15.57 44.09 2.22
N PRO A 350 14.27 44.43 2.31
CA PRO A 350 13.40 44.70 1.17
C PRO A 350 13.02 46.19 1.08
N GLU A 351 12.33 46.58 0.02
CA GLU A 351 11.57 47.84 0.02
C GLU A 351 10.07 47.57 -0.17
N GLU A 352 9.31 48.37 0.57
CA GLU A 352 7.91 48.24 0.95
C GLU A 352 6.95 48.87 -0.07
N THR A 353 5.78 48.24 -0.16
CA THR A 353 4.41 48.80 -0.28
C THR A 353 4.02 49.71 -1.46
N THR A 354 2.88 49.36 -2.08
CA THR A 354 1.69 50.22 -2.04
C THR A 354 0.40 49.41 -2.24
N LYS A 355 -0.59 49.71 -1.39
CA LYS A 355 -1.96 49.15 -1.34
C LYS A 355 -2.93 50.09 -2.15
N PRO A 356 -4.25 49.84 -2.23
CA PRO A 356 -4.99 49.61 -3.48
C PRO A 356 -5.98 50.74 -3.82
N SER A 357 -6.60 50.67 -5.00
CA SER A 357 -7.79 51.48 -5.31
C SER A 357 -8.96 50.57 -5.68
N GLU A 358 -10.12 50.90 -5.11
CA GLU A 358 -11.40 50.19 -5.20
C GLU A 358 -12.23 50.56 -6.45
N THR A 359 -13.27 49.72 -6.62
CA THR A 359 -14.63 49.93 -7.16
C THR A 359 -14.89 50.07 -8.67
N THR A 360 -15.64 49.10 -9.22
CA THR A 360 -17.07 49.29 -9.57
C THR A 360 -17.83 47.96 -9.82
N LYS A 361 -19.10 47.94 -9.42
CA LYS A 361 -20.11 46.86 -9.52
C LYS A 361 -20.64 46.63 -10.95
N PRO A 362 -21.40 45.54 -11.20
CA PRO A 362 -21.70 44.99 -12.52
C PRO A 362 -22.99 45.50 -13.15
N SER A 363 -23.06 45.44 -14.49
CA SER A 363 -24.27 45.61 -15.28
C SER A 363 -24.84 44.25 -15.69
N GLU A 364 -26.14 44.10 -15.44
CA GLU A 364 -27.02 43.03 -15.94
C GLU A 364 -27.22 43.13 -17.46
N THR A 365 -27.48 42.00 -18.12
CA THR A 365 -28.38 41.94 -19.30
C THR A 365 -28.82 40.49 -19.59
N THR A 366 -30.09 40.23 -19.25
CA THR A 366 -31.17 39.55 -19.98
C THR A 366 -30.97 38.20 -20.72
N LYS A 367 -31.79 37.24 -20.24
CA LYS A 367 -32.39 36.06 -20.89
C LYS A 367 -32.85 36.29 -22.34
N PRO A 368 -32.84 35.25 -23.20
CA PRO A 368 -33.90 35.05 -24.19
C PRO A 368 -34.73 33.80 -23.90
N ASP A 369 -36.04 33.96 -24.11
CA ASP A 369 -37.07 32.92 -24.09
C ASP A 369 -37.17 32.19 -25.44
N SER A 370 -37.86 31.07 -25.38
CA SER A 370 -38.24 30.09 -26.39
C SER A 370 -38.56 30.58 -27.81
N GLY A 371 -38.14 29.76 -28.77
CA GLY A 371 -38.59 29.76 -30.16
C GLY A 371 -38.28 28.41 -30.80
N ASN A 372 -39.29 27.54 -30.86
CA ASN A 372 -39.28 26.28 -31.60
C ASN A 372 -39.56 26.59 -33.07
N ASP A 373 -38.70 26.17 -34.00
CA ASP A 373 -39.11 25.61 -35.29
C ASP A 373 -37.90 25.00 -36.04
N ASN A 374 -38.10 23.73 -36.39
CA ASN A 374 -37.21 22.78 -37.03
C ASN A 374 -36.45 23.28 -38.28
N LYS A 375 -35.18 22.88 -38.38
CA LYS A 375 -34.68 22.08 -39.51
C LYS A 375 -33.35 21.40 -39.18
N ASN A 376 -33.44 20.08 -39.10
CA ASN A 376 -32.40 19.05 -39.15
C ASN A 376 -31.00 19.51 -39.58
N ASP A 377 -30.05 19.34 -38.66
CA ASP A 377 -28.77 18.71 -38.93
C ASP A 377 -28.20 18.15 -37.61
N ASP A 378 -28.98 17.29 -36.94
CA ASP A 378 -28.45 16.40 -35.90
C ASP A 378 -27.73 15.24 -36.60
N SER A 379 -26.47 15.47 -36.96
CA SER A 379 -25.54 14.37 -36.98
C SER A 379 -25.39 13.90 -35.53
N ASP A 380 -25.91 12.72 -35.19
CA ASP A 380 -25.66 12.05 -33.92
C ASP A 380 -24.14 12.00 -33.65
N LYS A 381 -23.62 12.99 -32.92
CA LYS A 381 -22.21 13.02 -32.55
C LYS A 381 -22.03 12.01 -31.43
N GLU A 382 -21.27 10.96 -31.72
CA GLU A 382 -20.95 9.90 -30.77
C GLU A 382 -20.26 10.51 -29.54
N SER A 383 -21.03 10.74 -28.47
CA SER A 383 -20.53 11.17 -27.17
C SER A 383 -20.15 9.94 -26.36
N ILE A 384 -18.95 9.97 -25.77
CA ILE A 384 -18.39 8.89 -24.98
C ILE A 384 -18.34 9.33 -23.53
N GLU A 385 -18.83 8.45 -22.65
CA GLU A 385 -18.66 8.60 -21.22
C GLU A 385 -17.26 8.12 -20.80
N VAL A 386 -16.53 8.97 -20.09
CA VAL A 386 -15.16 8.74 -19.63
C VAL A 386 -15.14 8.77 -18.10
N SER A 387 -14.68 7.69 -17.47
CA SER A 387 -14.49 7.63 -16.02
C SER A 387 -13.20 8.34 -15.60
N VAL A 388 -13.19 8.93 -14.41
CA VAL A 388 -12.04 9.65 -13.86
C VAL A 388 -11.39 8.84 -12.72
N ILE A 389 -10.07 8.68 -12.78
CA ILE A 389 -9.27 8.10 -11.69
C ILE A 389 -8.25 9.14 -11.18
N VAL A 390 -8.37 9.46 -9.90
CA VAL A 390 -7.56 10.40 -9.12
C VAL A 390 -7.08 9.74 -7.81
N PRO A 391 -6.01 10.24 -7.19
CA PRO A 391 -5.62 9.80 -5.84
C PRO A 391 -6.68 10.12 -4.79
N LEU A 392 -6.61 9.44 -3.63
CA LEU A 392 -7.41 9.85 -2.47
C LEU A 392 -7.14 11.31 -2.10
N LYS A 393 -8.19 11.97 -1.60
CA LYS A 393 -8.16 13.40 -1.22
C LYS A 393 -7.76 14.31 -2.38
N MET A 394 -8.10 13.91 -3.60
CA MET A 394 -7.93 14.73 -4.79
C MET A 394 -9.15 14.65 -5.69
N SER A 395 -9.26 15.61 -6.60
CA SER A 395 -10.28 15.68 -7.63
C SER A 395 -9.71 16.39 -8.86
N ILE A 396 -10.43 16.34 -9.97
CA ILE A 396 -10.17 17.25 -11.10
C ILE A 396 -11.29 18.28 -11.18
N ARG A 397 -10.94 19.48 -11.61
CA ARG A 397 -11.88 20.55 -11.96
C ARG A 397 -11.85 20.75 -13.46
N LEU A 398 -12.97 20.49 -14.12
CA LEU A 398 -13.14 20.75 -15.55
C LEU A 398 -13.22 22.25 -15.83
N GLN A 399 -12.98 22.65 -17.09
CA GLN A 399 -13.05 24.05 -17.50
C GLN A 399 -14.41 24.71 -17.23
N ASP A 400 -15.50 23.94 -17.25
CA ASP A 400 -16.85 24.41 -16.95
C ASP A 400 -17.15 24.54 -15.44
N GLY A 401 -16.18 24.22 -14.58
CA GLY A 401 -16.31 24.25 -13.12
C GLY A 401 -16.77 22.94 -12.50
N THR A 402 -17.11 21.92 -13.29
CA THR A 402 -17.51 20.60 -12.77
C THR A 402 -16.33 19.95 -12.05
N VAL A 403 -16.56 19.48 -10.81
CA VAL A 403 -15.57 18.76 -10.01
C VAL A 403 -15.85 17.27 -10.05
N LEU A 404 -14.84 16.46 -10.38
CA LEU A 404 -14.95 15.02 -10.57
C LEU A 404 -13.92 14.28 -9.71
N ASN A 405 -14.35 13.18 -9.09
CA ASN A 405 -13.52 12.31 -8.26
C ASN A 405 -13.56 10.86 -8.78
N ASN A 406 -13.02 9.91 -8.00
CA ASN A 406 -12.93 8.48 -8.36
C ASN A 406 -14.26 7.78 -8.68
N LYS A 407 -15.40 8.39 -8.35
CA LYS A 407 -16.74 7.85 -8.63
C LYS A 407 -17.44 8.59 -9.77
N SER A 408 -16.75 9.53 -10.42
CA SER A 408 -17.34 10.43 -11.40
C SER A 408 -16.93 10.07 -12.83
N SER A 409 -17.80 10.43 -13.76
CA SER A 409 -17.57 10.37 -15.20
C SER A 409 -17.98 11.68 -15.85
N PHE A 410 -17.52 11.92 -17.07
CA PHE A 410 -17.99 13.02 -17.92
C PHE A 410 -18.19 12.55 -19.35
N LYS A 411 -19.01 13.28 -20.11
CA LYS A 411 -19.25 13.00 -21.53
C LYS A 411 -18.39 13.90 -22.40
N ILE A 412 -17.79 13.32 -23.44
CA ILE A 412 -17.01 14.06 -24.43
C ILE A 412 -17.25 13.50 -25.83
N GLU A 413 -17.34 14.38 -26.82
CA GLU A 413 -17.36 13.98 -28.23
C GLU A 413 -16.00 13.40 -28.64
N LEU A 414 -16.00 12.41 -29.53
CA LEU A 414 -14.75 11.89 -30.11
C LEU A 414 -13.90 12.99 -30.75
N ASP A 415 -12.60 12.91 -30.52
CA ASP A 415 -11.56 13.84 -31.00
C ASP A 415 -11.76 15.31 -30.58
N LYS A 416 -12.64 15.57 -29.60
CA LYS A 416 -12.72 16.87 -28.93
C LYS A 416 -11.85 16.90 -27.69
N GLU A 417 -11.37 18.10 -27.39
CA GLU A 417 -10.56 18.37 -26.22
C GLU A 417 -11.43 18.86 -25.06
N ILE A 418 -11.13 18.40 -23.86
CA ILE A 418 -11.57 19.01 -22.61
C ILE A 418 -10.36 19.43 -21.79
N LYS A 419 -10.48 20.51 -21.03
CA LYS A 419 -9.43 20.99 -20.13
C LYS A 419 -9.80 20.75 -18.68
N PHE A 420 -8.80 20.41 -17.87
CA PHE A 420 -8.98 20.20 -16.45
C PHE A 420 -7.77 20.65 -15.63
N GLN A 421 -7.99 20.94 -14.37
CA GLN A 421 -6.95 21.19 -13.36
C GLN A 421 -6.98 20.05 -12.34
N MET A 422 -5.81 19.73 -11.80
CA MET A 422 -5.69 18.80 -10.68
C MET A 422 -5.94 19.54 -9.38
N CYS A 423 -6.72 18.98 -8.44
CA CYS A 423 -7.06 19.62 -7.17
C CYS A 423 -6.74 18.71 -5.99
N SER A 424 -6.19 19.29 -4.91
CA SER A 424 -6.15 18.67 -3.59
C SER A 424 -7.41 19.03 -2.83
N ASN A 425 -8.08 18.04 -2.24
CA ASN A 425 -9.30 18.26 -1.48
C ASN A 425 -8.99 18.72 -0.06
N ASN A 426 -9.94 19.38 0.60
CA ASN A 426 -9.91 19.54 2.04
C ASN A 426 -10.05 18.15 2.69
N TRP A 427 -9.13 17.78 3.58
CA TRP A 427 -9.09 16.44 4.15
C TRP A 427 -10.24 16.18 5.13
N ASP A 428 -10.76 17.21 5.79
CA ASP A 428 -11.82 17.10 6.79
C ASP A 428 -13.14 16.64 6.16
N ASN A 429 -13.44 17.09 4.93
CA ASN A 429 -14.67 16.80 4.22
C ASN A 429 -14.47 16.10 2.86
N ASP A 430 -13.22 15.78 2.50
CA ASP A 430 -12.83 15.19 1.22
C ASP A 430 -13.39 15.90 -0.03
N THR A 431 -13.48 17.23 0.03
CA THR A 431 -14.09 18.01 -1.04
C THR A 431 -13.12 19.03 -1.60
N TYR A 432 -13.10 19.16 -2.93
CA TYR A 432 -12.64 20.36 -3.59
C TYR A 432 -13.84 21.17 -4.12
N ASP A 433 -13.86 22.47 -3.89
CA ASP A 433 -14.75 23.42 -4.57
C ASP A 433 -14.11 24.81 -4.72
N ASP A 434 -14.73 25.65 -5.55
CA ASP A 434 -14.29 27.04 -5.78
C ASP A 434 -14.52 27.97 -4.57
N ASN A 435 -15.13 27.47 -3.48
CA ASN A 435 -15.43 28.23 -2.26
C ASN A 435 -14.37 28.06 -1.17
N GLY A 436 -13.25 27.39 -1.48
CA GLY A 436 -12.11 27.26 -0.58
C GLY A 436 -12.05 25.95 0.21
N ASN A 437 -12.84 24.95 -0.15
CA ASN A 437 -12.55 23.57 0.22
C ASN A 437 -11.49 23.04 -0.74
N GLY A 438 -10.26 22.82 -0.29
CA GLY A 438 -9.17 22.35 -1.14
C GLY A 438 -8.45 23.44 -1.94
N ILE A 439 -7.52 23.00 -2.78
CA ILE A 439 -6.66 23.85 -3.63
C ILE A 439 -6.65 23.28 -5.04
N ALA A 440 -6.92 24.13 -6.04
CA ALA A 440 -6.72 23.79 -7.44
C ALA A 440 -5.29 24.10 -7.91
N GLY A 441 -4.80 23.22 -8.76
CA GLY A 441 -3.53 23.34 -9.47
C GLY A 441 -3.51 24.51 -10.44
N THR A 442 -2.36 25.16 -10.61
CA THR A 442 -2.18 26.20 -11.63
C THR A 442 -2.04 25.62 -13.04
N VAL A 443 -1.62 24.35 -13.15
CA VAL A 443 -1.45 23.66 -14.42
C VAL A 443 -2.79 23.19 -14.96
N VAL A 444 -3.07 23.59 -16.20
CA VAL A 444 -4.20 23.09 -16.99
C VAL A 444 -3.73 21.98 -17.91
N TYR A 445 -4.37 20.83 -17.80
CA TYR A 445 -4.17 19.65 -18.65
C TYR A 445 -5.27 19.57 -19.70
N THR A 446 -4.99 18.86 -20.78
CA THR A 446 -5.95 18.59 -21.85
C THR A 446 -6.23 17.09 -21.91
N ALA A 447 -7.47 16.68 -22.09
CA ALA A 447 -7.85 15.29 -22.36
C ALA A 447 -8.64 15.19 -23.67
N VAL A 448 -8.33 14.18 -24.48
CA VAL A 448 -8.98 13.89 -25.77
C VAL A 448 -9.28 12.42 -25.84
N VAL A 449 -10.51 12.04 -26.18
CA VAL A 449 -10.82 10.65 -26.54
C VAL A 449 -10.62 10.49 -28.03
N SER A 450 -9.55 9.80 -28.43
CA SER A 450 -9.19 9.69 -29.83
C SER A 450 -9.89 8.53 -30.52
N SER A 451 -10.42 8.80 -31.72
CA SER A 451 -11.00 7.77 -32.61
C SER A 451 -9.96 6.81 -33.21
N THR A 452 -8.68 7.19 -33.19
CA THR A 452 -7.59 6.44 -33.84
C THR A 452 -6.55 5.87 -32.87
N ALA A 453 -6.46 6.40 -31.65
CA ALA A 453 -5.50 5.92 -30.66
C ALA A 453 -5.82 4.49 -30.20
N LYS A 454 -4.78 3.64 -30.16
CA LYS A 454 -4.89 2.23 -29.72
C LYS A 454 -4.62 2.01 -28.24
N LYS A 455 -4.01 2.99 -27.57
CA LYS A 455 -3.66 2.96 -26.16
C LYS A 455 -3.64 4.40 -25.62
N ASN A 456 -3.74 4.54 -24.31
CA ASN A 456 -3.61 5.85 -23.69
C ASN A 456 -2.16 6.33 -23.73
N THR A 457 -1.99 7.63 -23.92
CA THR A 457 -0.68 8.28 -23.90
C THR A 457 -0.79 9.65 -23.24
N TYR A 458 0.31 10.11 -22.66
CA TYR A 458 0.47 11.47 -22.16
C TYR A 458 1.62 12.14 -22.91
N ASP A 459 1.38 13.33 -23.47
CA ASP A 459 2.42 14.20 -24.00
C ASP A 459 2.74 15.29 -22.98
N ALA A 460 3.95 15.26 -22.43
CA ALA A 460 4.41 16.22 -21.43
C ALA A 460 4.56 17.65 -21.98
N ALA A 461 4.86 17.79 -23.28
CA ALA A 461 5.06 19.11 -23.88
C ALA A 461 3.74 19.89 -24.02
N SER A 462 2.69 19.21 -24.49
CA SER A 462 1.35 19.79 -24.62
C SER A 462 0.47 19.59 -23.38
N ARG A 463 0.91 18.75 -22.43
CA ARG A 463 0.15 18.29 -21.25
C ARG A 463 -1.17 17.64 -21.64
N THR A 464 -1.14 16.85 -22.72
CA THR A 464 -2.34 16.24 -23.31
C THR A 464 -2.39 14.74 -23.02
N PHE A 465 -3.47 14.31 -22.39
CA PHE A 465 -3.88 12.91 -22.28
C PHE A 465 -4.68 12.52 -23.51
N THR A 466 -4.16 11.60 -24.30
CA THR A 466 -4.92 10.93 -25.36
C THR A 466 -5.46 9.63 -24.81
N ILE A 467 -6.78 9.49 -24.76
CA ILE A 467 -7.50 8.32 -24.26
C ILE A 467 -7.97 7.51 -25.48
N ALA A 468 -7.65 6.22 -25.51
CA ALA A 468 -8.14 5.34 -26.56
C ALA A 468 -9.64 5.10 -26.40
N LYS A 469 -10.39 5.10 -27.52
CA LYS A 469 -11.85 4.85 -27.55
C LYS A 469 -12.28 3.58 -26.78
N GLY A 470 -11.42 2.57 -26.71
CA GLY A 470 -11.67 1.31 -26.01
C GLY A 470 -11.45 1.31 -24.50
N ASP A 471 -10.66 2.24 -23.94
CA ASP A 471 -10.34 2.27 -22.50
C ASP A 471 -11.30 3.20 -21.74
N LYS A 472 -11.66 4.36 -22.30
CA LYS A 472 -12.65 5.30 -21.72
C LYS A 472 -12.38 5.72 -20.27
N VAL A 473 -11.11 5.78 -19.86
CA VAL A 473 -10.73 6.24 -18.52
C VAL A 473 -9.64 7.31 -18.60
N LEU A 474 -9.87 8.45 -17.94
CA LEU A 474 -8.85 9.46 -17.66
C LEU A 474 -8.16 9.10 -16.33
N ARG A 475 -6.91 8.65 -16.41
CA ARG A 475 -6.09 8.34 -15.23
C ARG A 475 -5.10 9.48 -15.00
N THR A 476 -5.24 10.17 -13.87
CA THR A 476 -4.22 11.13 -13.43
C THR A 476 -3.10 10.37 -12.74
N ASP A 477 -1.85 10.81 -12.95
CA ASP A 477 -0.68 10.08 -12.46
C ASP A 477 0.30 10.97 -11.68
N THR A 478 1.07 10.32 -10.82
CA THR A 478 2.17 10.94 -10.08
C THR A 478 3.33 11.21 -11.04
N ASN A 479 3.94 12.39 -10.92
CA ASN A 479 4.94 12.96 -11.83
C ASN A 479 4.41 13.73 -13.04
N ASN A 480 3.21 13.44 -13.56
CA ASN A 480 2.63 14.25 -14.64
C ASN A 480 1.51 15.19 -14.18
N CYS A 481 0.70 14.82 -13.17
CA CYS A 481 -0.42 15.65 -12.69
C CYS A 481 -0.20 16.23 -11.28
N PHE A 482 0.37 15.43 -10.39
CA PHE A 482 0.55 15.76 -8.98
C PHE A 482 1.84 15.14 -8.43
N MET A 483 2.25 15.57 -7.25
CA MET A 483 3.37 15.01 -6.49
C MET A 483 3.00 14.88 -5.02
N ALA A 484 3.39 13.76 -4.39
CA ALA A 484 3.30 13.64 -2.93
C ALA A 484 4.44 14.44 -2.29
N TYR A 485 4.12 15.43 -1.47
CA TYR A 485 5.12 16.16 -0.69
C TYR A 485 5.14 15.66 0.74
N ARG A 486 6.31 15.19 1.19
CA ARG A 486 6.54 14.72 2.55
C ARG A 486 7.25 15.80 3.33
N PHE A 487 6.63 16.25 4.42
CA PHE A 487 7.16 17.31 5.25
C PHE A 487 7.88 16.72 6.46
N TYR A 488 9.15 17.10 6.61
CA TYR A 488 10.03 16.65 7.68
C TYR A 488 10.65 17.84 8.40
N PHE A 489 11.14 17.59 9.60
CA PHE A 489 11.88 18.53 10.42
C PHE A 489 13.30 18.02 10.61
N LYS A 490 14.31 18.81 10.23
CA LYS A 490 15.72 18.37 10.28
C LYS A 490 16.17 17.98 11.69
N LYS A 491 15.58 18.57 12.73
CA LYS A 491 15.88 18.24 14.14
C LYS A 491 14.88 17.24 14.74
N GLY A 492 14.28 16.40 13.90
CA GLY A 492 13.29 15.39 14.28
C GLY A 492 11.87 15.93 14.27
N ASN A 493 10.92 15.03 13.97
CA ASN A 493 9.51 15.37 13.76
C ASN A 493 8.67 15.42 15.06
N TYR A 494 9.19 14.89 16.18
CA TYR A 494 8.43 14.75 17.42
C TYR A 494 7.83 16.08 17.90
N ASN A 495 6.53 16.07 18.18
CA ASN A 495 5.72 17.23 18.58
C ASN A 495 5.70 18.37 17.55
N LYS A 496 6.13 18.12 16.30
CA LYS A 496 6.09 19.10 15.21
C LYS A 496 5.15 18.62 14.10
N GLN A 497 4.38 19.54 13.56
CA GLN A 497 3.36 19.23 12.57
C GLN A 497 3.48 20.15 11.37
N THR A 498 2.97 19.71 10.22
CA THR A 498 2.72 20.59 9.08
C THR A 498 1.23 20.72 8.85
N GLY A 499 0.77 21.94 8.59
CA GLY A 499 -0.58 22.24 8.13
C GLY A 499 -0.53 22.90 6.76
N ILE A 500 -1.61 22.74 5.99
CA ILE A 500 -1.81 23.41 4.71
C ILE A 500 -3.22 23.95 4.72
N ASN A 501 -3.38 25.27 4.73
CA ASN A 501 -4.70 25.86 4.80
C ASN A 501 -5.60 25.35 3.66
N SER A 502 -6.87 25.06 3.95
CA SER A 502 -7.85 24.50 3.03
C SER A 502 -7.59 23.06 2.56
N VAL A 503 -6.45 22.43 2.89
CA VAL A 503 -6.16 21.02 2.56
C VAL A 503 -5.99 20.18 3.83
N VAL A 504 -5.09 20.58 4.71
CA VAL A 504 -4.79 19.96 6.01
C VAL A 504 -4.96 21.03 7.09
N ASN A 505 -6.21 21.32 7.45
CA ASN A 505 -6.54 22.38 8.41
C ASN A 505 -6.08 22.04 9.83
N THR A 506 -6.18 20.77 10.22
CA THR A 506 -5.61 20.26 11.47
C THR A 506 -4.17 19.81 11.19
N PRO A 507 -3.13 20.49 11.71
CA PRO A 507 -1.74 20.12 11.43
C PRO A 507 -1.41 18.70 11.91
N LEU A 508 -0.69 17.93 11.08
CA LEU A 508 -0.32 16.54 11.38
C LEU A 508 1.19 16.34 11.41
N GLU A 509 1.65 15.43 12.26
CA GLU A 509 3.05 15.01 12.33
C GLU A 509 3.38 14.02 11.20
N SER A 510 4.58 14.11 10.62
CA SER A 510 5.05 13.25 9.53
C SER A 510 4.08 13.18 8.34
N LEU A 511 3.74 14.36 7.83
CA LEU A 511 2.69 14.57 6.83
C LEU A 511 3.19 14.27 5.40
N SER A 512 2.41 13.50 4.64
CA SER A 512 2.56 13.35 3.19
C SER A 512 1.26 13.77 2.49
N VAL A 513 1.33 14.77 1.60
CA VAL A 513 0.15 15.31 0.91
C VAL A 513 0.35 15.25 -0.60
N ASN A 514 -0.63 14.72 -1.33
CA ASN A 514 -0.66 14.85 -2.78
C ASN A 514 -1.06 16.27 -3.15
N LEU A 515 -0.16 16.99 -3.83
CA LEU A 515 -0.32 18.37 -4.22
C LEU A 515 -0.20 18.52 -5.74
N PRO A 516 -0.99 19.40 -6.38
CA PRO A 516 -0.99 19.57 -7.82
C PRO A 516 0.34 20.18 -8.32
N LEU A 517 0.89 19.63 -9.40
CA LEU A 517 2.14 20.11 -9.98
C LEU A 517 2.00 21.55 -10.51
N GLY A 518 3.11 22.29 -10.42
CA GLY A 518 3.23 23.68 -10.87
C GLY A 518 2.59 24.70 -9.94
N SER A 519 1.98 24.28 -8.83
CA SER A 519 1.45 25.18 -7.83
C SER A 519 2.50 25.59 -6.80
N THR A 520 2.44 26.83 -6.34
CA THR A 520 3.09 27.23 -5.10
C THR A 520 2.07 27.17 -3.98
N ILE A 521 2.37 26.44 -2.91
CA ILE A 521 1.46 26.18 -1.81
C ILE A 521 2.10 26.64 -0.52
N THR A 522 1.41 27.52 0.20
CA THR A 522 1.84 27.94 1.54
C THR A 522 1.59 26.80 2.53
N CYS A 523 2.66 26.33 3.14
CA CYS A 523 2.65 25.31 4.18
C CYS A 523 3.10 25.95 5.49
N ASP A 524 2.46 25.56 6.59
CA ASP A 524 2.75 26.09 7.92
C ASP A 524 3.36 24.99 8.80
N ALA A 525 4.46 25.30 9.46
CA ALA A 525 5.11 24.42 10.42
C ALA A 525 4.65 24.75 11.84
N TYR A 526 4.36 23.72 12.63
CA TYR A 526 3.89 23.85 14.00
C TYR A 526 4.77 23.06 14.95
N LYS A 527 4.84 23.51 16.21
CA LYS A 527 5.33 22.73 17.34
C LYS A 527 4.34 22.89 18.48
N GLU A 528 3.88 21.77 19.04
CA GLU A 528 2.87 21.76 20.11
C GLU A 528 1.63 22.60 19.71
N TYR A 529 1.18 22.45 18.45
CA TYR A 529 0.06 23.20 17.84
C TYR A 529 0.24 24.72 17.73
N SER A 530 1.41 25.25 18.09
CA SER A 530 1.76 26.65 17.85
C SER A 530 2.53 26.77 16.54
N ARG A 531 2.11 27.65 15.64
CA ARG A 531 2.82 27.87 14.37
C ARG A 531 4.19 28.48 14.66
N ILE A 532 5.24 27.86 14.14
CA ILE A 532 6.64 28.25 14.32
C ILE A 532 7.30 28.75 13.04
N ASP A 533 6.78 28.37 11.87
CA ASP A 533 7.28 28.78 10.56
C ASP A 533 6.20 28.68 9.48
N SER A 534 6.46 29.28 8.33
CA SER A 534 5.61 29.22 7.13
C SER A 534 6.47 29.36 5.87
N ALA A 535 6.18 28.55 4.85
CA ALA A 535 6.93 28.58 3.61
C ALA A 535 6.04 28.34 2.39
N ASP A 536 6.34 29.05 1.32
CA ASP A 536 5.74 28.84 0.00
C ASP A 536 6.53 27.75 -0.73
N VAL A 537 5.94 26.57 -0.82
CA VAL A 537 6.57 25.40 -1.42
C VAL A 537 6.11 25.26 -2.86
N PHE A 538 7.04 25.34 -3.81
CA PHE A 538 6.75 25.05 -5.21
C PHE A 538 6.65 23.53 -5.41
N ILE A 539 5.50 23.10 -5.93
CA ILE A 539 5.16 21.71 -6.13
C ILE A 539 5.61 21.28 -7.51
N GLU A 540 6.67 20.48 -7.54
CA GLU A 540 7.27 19.98 -8.75
C GLU A 540 7.56 18.48 -8.62
N THR A 541 7.76 17.87 -9.78
CA THR A 541 8.13 16.46 -9.86
C THR A 541 9.59 16.28 -9.45
N ALA A 542 9.93 15.13 -8.87
CA ALA A 542 11.31 14.78 -8.55
C ALA A 542 12.17 14.66 -9.83
N ASP A 543 13.47 14.86 -9.72
CA ASP A 543 14.40 14.67 -10.85
C ASP A 543 14.37 13.22 -11.33
N ASP A 544 14.37 12.28 -10.37
CA ASP A 544 14.11 10.87 -10.62
C ASP A 544 12.60 10.60 -10.72
N LYS A 545 12.13 10.40 -11.97
CA LYS A 545 10.72 10.11 -12.27
C LYS A 545 10.24 8.74 -11.79
N THR A 546 11.13 7.91 -11.25
CA THR A 546 10.75 6.66 -10.57
C THR A 546 10.27 6.91 -9.14
N ILE A 547 10.59 8.06 -8.57
CA ILE A 547 10.14 8.48 -7.24
C ILE A 547 8.75 9.14 -7.36
N CYS A 548 7.84 8.76 -6.47
CA CYS A 548 6.47 9.24 -6.42
C CYS A 548 6.23 10.28 -5.30
N TYR A 549 7.30 10.83 -4.74
CA TYR A 549 7.27 11.84 -3.69
C TYR A 549 8.43 12.84 -3.83
N LYS A 550 8.32 13.97 -3.14
CA LYS A 550 9.42 14.92 -2.89
C LYS A 550 9.42 15.33 -1.42
N ASP A 551 10.60 15.44 -0.85
CA ASP A 551 10.75 15.79 0.56
C ASP A 551 10.95 17.30 0.72
N TYR A 552 10.25 17.86 1.69
CA TYR A 552 10.44 19.22 2.16
C TYR A 552 10.91 19.19 3.60
N TYR A 553 12.00 19.89 3.90
CA TYR A 553 12.60 19.93 5.23
C TYR A 553 12.47 21.30 5.86
N TRP A 554 11.72 21.37 6.95
CA TRP A 554 11.77 22.47 7.90
C TRP A 554 13.11 22.47 8.64
N GLU A 555 13.71 23.64 8.85
CA GLU A 555 14.99 23.78 9.58
C GLU A 555 14.89 23.53 11.10
N TYR A 556 13.67 23.33 11.62
CA TYR A 556 13.35 23.35 13.05
C TYR A 556 13.51 22.01 13.77
#